data_AF-A0A0F3QFP4-F1
#
_entry.id   AF-A0A0F3QFP4-F1
#
_cell.length_a   1.000
_cell.length_b   1.000
_cell.length_c   1.000
_cell.angle_alpha   90.00
_cell.angle_beta   90.00
_cell.angle_gamma   90.00
#
_symmetry.space_group_name_H-M   'P 1'
#
loop_
_entity.id
_entity.type
_entity.pdbx_description
1 polymer ?
#
loop_
_entity_poly.entity_id
_entity_poly.type
_entity_poly.pdbx_seq_one_letter_code
_entity_poly.pdbx_strand_id
1 'polypeptide(L)'
;MDNDKLKDIKTRINQLKTDKTPNSNLQQEISPFTIAIDLVSGTMVGFVIGLLTDKFFHSKPLFIIIFTIIGIIAGFNIVRQRLISKK
;
A
#
# COMPACT_ATOMS: atom_id res chain seq x y z
N MET A 1 2.77 -35.51 -38.65
CA MET A 1 2.24 -34.16 -38.99
C MET A 1 1.76 -33.39 -37.74
N ASP A 2 1.66 -34.02 -36.57
CA ASP A 2 1.05 -33.41 -35.37
C ASP A 2 2.03 -32.64 -34.47
N ASN A 3 3.32 -32.94 -34.57
CA ASN A 3 4.36 -32.33 -33.74
C ASN A 3 4.53 -30.83 -34.01
N ASP A 4 4.26 -30.38 -35.24
CA ASP A 4 4.36 -28.96 -35.61
C ASP A 4 3.24 -28.14 -34.97
N LYS A 5 2.03 -28.68 -34.92
CA LYS A 5 0.90 -28.04 -34.21
C LYS A 5 1.16 -27.95 -32.71
N LEU A 6 1.75 -28.99 -32.12
CA LEU A 6 2.14 -29.00 -30.71
C LEU A 6 3.21 -27.94 -30.42
N LYS A 7 4.18 -27.76 -31.32
CA LYS A 7 5.20 -26.72 -31.24
C LYS A 7 4.61 -25.31 -31.31
N ASP A 8 3.67 -25.09 -32.22
CA ASP A 8 2.98 -23.80 -32.40
C ASP A 8 2.20 -23.41 -31.14
N ILE A 9 1.43 -24.36 -30.59
CA ILE A 9 0.65 -24.13 -29.37
C ILE A 9 1.58 -23.83 -28.19
N LYS A 10 2.69 -24.58 -28.04
CA LYS A 10 3.66 -24.35 -26.96
C LYS A 10 4.35 -22.99 -27.07
N THR A 11 4.62 -22.55 -28.30
CA THR A 11 5.18 -21.22 -28.58
C THR A 11 4.23 -20.10 -28.18
N ARG A 12 2.95 -20.20 -28.57
CA ARG A 12 1.92 -19.22 -28.20
C ARG A 12 1.67 -19.18 -26.69
N ILE A 13 1.66 -20.33 -26.02
CA ILE A 13 1.52 -20.41 -24.55
C ILE A 13 2.70 -19.73 -23.85
N ASN A 14 3.93 -19.92 -24.34
CA ASN A 14 5.11 -19.27 -23.77
C ASN A 14 5.12 -17.75 -24.01
N GLN A 15 4.62 -17.27 -25.16
CA GLN A 15 4.45 -15.84 -25.44
C GLN A 15 3.45 -15.19 -24.46
N LEU A 16 2.29 -15.82 -24.26
CA LEU A 16 1.28 -15.35 -23.31
C LEU A 16 1.74 -15.42 -21.85
N LYS A 17 2.63 -16.38 -21.51
CA LYS A 17 3.24 -16.47 -20.17
C LYS A 17 4.34 -15.42 -19.96
N THR A 18 5.08 -15.04 -20.99
CA THR A 18 6.12 -14.00 -20.87
C THR A 18 5.49 -12.61 -20.74
N ASP A 19 4.40 -12.33 -21.46
CA ASP A 19 3.65 -11.06 -21.35
C ASP A 19 2.86 -10.93 -20.04
N LYS A 20 2.62 -12.06 -19.36
CA LYS A 20 2.07 -12.14 -17.99
C LYS A 20 3.12 -12.41 -16.92
N THR A 21 4.40 -12.20 -17.21
CA THR A 21 5.29 -11.86 -16.11
C THR A 21 4.94 -10.42 -15.73
N PRO A 22 4.49 -10.13 -14.50
CA PRO A 22 4.50 -8.77 -14.04
C PRO A 22 5.96 -8.36 -14.12
N ASN A 23 6.30 -7.59 -15.16
CA ASN A 23 7.65 -7.12 -15.38
C ASN A 23 8.08 -6.48 -14.06
N SER A 24 8.99 -7.16 -13.36
CA SER A 24 9.50 -6.77 -12.05
C SER A 24 10.39 -5.53 -12.13
N ASN A 25 10.41 -4.85 -13.28
CA ASN A 25 10.87 -3.49 -13.48
C ASN A 25 9.70 -2.51 -13.68
N LEU A 26 8.54 -2.75 -13.08
CA LEU A 26 7.78 -1.66 -12.50
C LEU A 26 8.73 -1.01 -11.49
N GLN A 27 9.55 -0.07 -11.96
CA GLN A 27 10.14 0.93 -11.09
C GLN A 27 8.96 1.39 -10.25
N GLN A 28 8.94 1.01 -8.98
CA GLN A 28 7.90 1.38 -8.03
C GLN A 28 7.96 2.89 -7.92
N GLU A 29 7.37 3.59 -8.88
CA GLU A 29 7.18 5.01 -8.83
C GLU A 29 6.18 5.22 -7.71
N ILE A 30 6.69 5.70 -6.59
CA ILE A 30 5.86 6.02 -5.45
C ILE A 30 5.05 7.24 -5.89
N SER A 31 3.80 7.00 -6.30
CA SER A 31 2.89 8.08 -6.67
C SER A 31 2.68 8.99 -5.47
N PRO A 32 2.71 10.33 -5.64
CA PRO A 32 2.46 11.28 -4.56
C PRO A 32 1.08 11.08 -3.94
N PHE A 33 0.11 10.56 -4.70
CA PHE A 33 -1.22 10.19 -4.17
C PHE A 33 -1.16 9.05 -3.17
N THR A 34 -0.32 8.05 -3.39
CA THR A 34 -0.16 6.92 -2.45
C THR A 34 0.43 7.39 -1.14
N ILE A 35 1.40 8.31 -1.18
CA ILE A 35 1.97 8.95 0.02
C ILE A 35 0.90 9.72 0.78
N ALA A 36 0.07 10.49 0.07
CA ALA A 36 -1.03 11.21 0.67
C ALA A 36 -2.05 10.27 1.32
N ILE A 37 -2.41 9.17 0.66
CA ILE A 37 -3.34 8.17 1.18
C ILE A 37 -2.76 7.46 2.40
N ASP A 38 -1.47 7.10 2.40
CA ASP A 38 -0.81 6.48 3.55
C ASP A 38 -0.84 7.41 4.78
N LEU A 39 -0.63 8.71 4.58
CA LEU A 39 -0.72 9.71 5.66
C LEU A 39 -2.15 9.94 6.15
N VAL A 40 -3.09 10.13 5.21
CA VAL A 40 -4.50 10.40 5.52
C VAL A 40 -5.14 9.19 6.18
N SER A 41 -4.86 7.98 5.73
CA SER A 41 -5.40 6.74 6.32
C SER A 41 -4.94 6.55 7.76
N GLY A 42 -3.65 6.73 8.05
CA GLY A 42 -3.12 6.66 9.43
C GLY A 42 -3.76 7.71 10.35
N THR A 43 -3.91 8.94 9.85
CA THR A 43 -4.54 10.03 10.59
C THR A 43 -6.04 9.78 10.82
N MET A 44 -6.76 9.31 9.81
CA MET A 44 -8.19 8.99 9.86
C MET A 44 -8.48 7.88 10.89
N VAL A 45 -7.67 6.82 10.88
CA VAL A 45 -7.79 5.72 11.85
C VAL A 45 -7.50 6.21 13.27
N GLY A 46 -6.43 7.01 13.47
CA GLY A 46 -6.12 7.62 14.75
C GLY A 46 -7.25 8.52 15.26
N PHE A 47 -7.83 9.33 14.38
CA PHE A 47 -8.94 10.22 14.73
C PHE A 47 -10.21 9.45 15.13
N VAL A 48 -10.59 8.41 14.36
CA VAL A 48 -11.76 7.58 14.66
C VAL A 48 -11.58 6.83 15.99
N ILE A 49 -10.42 6.20 16.20
CA ILE A 49 -10.12 5.50 17.46
C ILE A 49 -10.07 6.49 18.62
N GLY A 50 -9.46 7.66 18.41
CA GLY A 50 -9.41 8.75 19.37
C GLY A 50 -10.82 9.17 19.80
N LEU A 51 -11.73 9.42 18.86
CA LEU A 51 -13.12 9.82 19.14
C LEU A 51 -13.88 8.74 19.91
N LEU A 52 -13.74 7.47 19.51
CA LEU A 52 -14.37 6.34 20.19
C LEU A 52 -13.89 6.23 21.64
N THR A 53 -12.59 6.38 21.85
CA THR A 53 -11.96 6.30 23.18
C THR A 53 -12.41 7.47 24.05
N ASP A 54 -12.39 8.69 23.52
CA ASP A 54 -12.81 9.89 24.24
C ASP A 54 -14.26 9.78 24.73
N LYS A 55 -15.14 9.25 23.86
CA LYS A 55 -16.55 8.97 24.18
C LYS A 55 -16.72 7.87 25.22
N PHE A 56 -15.88 6.83 25.17
CA PHE A 56 -15.93 5.73 26.12
C PHE A 56 -15.49 6.15 27.53
N PHE A 57 -14.46 6.98 27.62
CA PHE A 57 -13.91 7.46 28.89
C PHE A 57 -14.57 8.74 29.41
N HIS A 58 -15.62 9.26 28.74
CA HIS A 58 -16.21 10.59 28.98
C HIS A 58 -15.13 11.67 29.18
N SER A 59 -13.99 11.47 28.54
CA SER A 59 -12.82 12.29 28.75
C SER A 59 -12.94 13.53 27.90
N LYS A 60 -12.25 14.60 28.33
CA LYS A 60 -11.98 15.74 27.46
C LYS A 60 -11.22 15.23 26.22
N PRO A 61 -11.25 15.96 25.07
CA PRO A 61 -10.63 15.61 23.76
C PRO A 61 -9.11 15.43 23.79
N LEU A 62 -8.60 14.65 24.72
CA LEU A 62 -7.20 14.35 24.98
C LEU A 62 -6.80 13.10 24.21
N PHE A 63 -7.62 12.04 24.22
CA PHE A 63 -7.30 10.83 23.50
C PHE A 63 -7.30 11.07 21.99
N ILE A 64 -8.22 11.90 21.50
CA ILE A 64 -8.23 12.35 20.10
C ILE A 64 -6.92 13.02 19.73
N ILE A 65 -6.41 13.94 20.55
CA ILE A 65 -5.16 14.66 20.28
C ILE A 65 -3.97 13.70 20.23
N ILE A 66 -3.83 12.84 21.26
CA ILE A 66 -2.72 11.87 21.33
C ILE A 66 -2.79 10.89 20.15
N PHE A 67 -3.94 10.28 19.89
CA PHE A 67 -4.07 9.29 18.81
C PHE A 67 -3.91 9.91 17.41
N THR A 68 -4.31 11.16 17.23
CA THR A 68 -4.10 11.86 15.95
C THR A 68 -2.60 12.09 15.70
N ILE A 69 -1.84 12.51 16.71
CA ILE A 69 -0.39 12.66 16.60
C ILE A 69 0.27 11.32 16.28
N ILE A 70 -0.12 10.24 16.97
CA ILE A 70 0.38 8.89 16.70
C ILE A 70 0.03 8.45 15.27
N GLY A 71 -1.20 8.73 14.81
CA GLY A 71 -1.65 8.42 13.45
C GLY A 71 -0.84 9.12 12.36
N ILE A 72 -0.49 10.39 12.58
CA ILE A 72 0.37 11.16 11.68
C ILE A 72 1.79 10.57 11.65
N ILE A 73 2.36 10.24 12.83
CA ILE A 73 3.69 9.62 12.94
C ILE A 73 3.71 8.25 12.23
N ALA A 74 2.65 7.45 12.39
CA ALA A 74 2.49 6.17 11.72
C ALA A 74 2.45 6.34 10.19
N GLY A 75 1.66 7.30 9.70
CA GLY A 75 1.61 7.65 8.28
C GLY A 75 2.98 8.04 7.72
N PHE A 76 3.72 8.89 8.45
CA PHE A 76 5.07 9.30 8.05
C PHE A 76 6.07 8.13 8.06
N ASN A 77 5.98 7.23 9.05
CA ASN A 77 6.83 6.04 9.12
C ASN A 77 6.61 5.09 7.93
N ILE A 78 5.38 4.94 7.44
CA ILE A 78 5.07 4.12 6.26
C ILE A 78 5.79 4.69 5.03
N VAL A 79 5.70 6.01 4.83
CA VAL A 79 6.38 6.69 3.71
C VAL A 79 7.90 6.52 3.83
N ARG A 80 8.45 6.73 5.02
CA ARG A 80 9.89 6.57 5.29
C ARG A 80 10.35 5.12 5.04
N GLN A 81 9.60 4.13 5.47
CA GLN A 81 9.93 2.72 5.29
C GLN A 81 9.93 2.33 3.80
N ARG A 82 8.95 2.81 3.03
CA ARG A 82 8.93 2.60 1.56
C ARG A 82 10.12 3.24 0.86
N LEU A 83 10.59 4.40 1.32
CA LEU A 83 11.77 5.08 0.76
C LEU A 83 13.07 4.35 1.11
N ILE A 84 13.23 3.88 2.35
CA ILE A 84 14.44 3.16 2.79
C ILE A 84 14.52 1.76 2.17
N SER A 85 13.39 1.06 2.04
CA SER A 85 13.32 -0.29 1.44
C SER A 85 13.68 -0.32 -0.05
N LYS A 86 13.77 0.84 -0.71
CA LYS A 86 14.14 0.96 -2.12
C LYS A 86 15.64 1.20 -2.35
N LYS A 87 16.43 1.37 -1.28
CA LYS A 87 17.89 1.50 -1.30
C LYS A 87 18.54 0.14 -1.05
#